data_AF-A0A843A1K6-F1
#
_entry.id   AF-A0A843A1K6-F1
#
_cell.length_a   1.000
_cell.length_b   1.000
_cell.length_c   1.000
_cell.angle_alpha   90.00
_cell.angle_beta   90.00
_cell.angle_gamma   90.00
#
_symmetry.space_group_name_H-M   'P 1'
#
loop_
_entity.id
_entity.type
_entity.pdbx_description
1 polymer ?
#
loop_
_entity_poly.entity_id
_entity_poly.type
_entity_poly.pdbx_seq_one_letter_code
_entity_poly.pdbx_strand_id
1 'polypeptide(L)' 'MKKKQNHKKYDDNWVLLNKKRKVLYSSDNVADVFRKGQEYPYGTVIIEQRFEPGTCFF' A
#
# COMPACT_ATOMS: atom_id res chain seq x y z
N MET A 1 -15.85 4.25 -32.23
CA MET A 1 -14.88 4.59 -31.17
C MET A 1 -15.23 3.77 -29.92
N LYS A 2 -14.48 2.69 -29.63
CA LYS A 2 -14.78 1.79 -28.51
C LYS A 2 -14.17 2.38 -27.23
N LYS A 3 -15.02 2.66 -26.23
CA LYS A 3 -14.63 3.15 -24.90
C LYS A 3 -13.56 2.21 -24.31
N LYS A 4 -12.33 2.71 -24.15
CA LYS A 4 -11.33 2.06 -23.31
C LYS A 4 -11.85 2.13 -21.88
N GLN A 5 -12.35 1.02 -21.36
CA GLN A 5 -12.55 0.83 -19.93
C GLN A 5 -11.16 0.81 -19.30
N ASN A 6 -10.62 1.99 -19.01
CA ASN A 6 -9.56 2.10 -18.04
C ASN A 6 -10.20 1.74 -16.70
N HIS A 7 -10.17 0.44 -16.36
CA HIS A 7 -10.00 0.05 -14.97
C HIS A 7 -8.71 0.74 -14.51
N LYS A 8 -8.80 2.02 -14.13
CA LYS A 8 -7.84 2.61 -13.20
C LYS A 8 -8.03 1.82 -11.92
N LYS A 9 -7.36 0.67 -11.83
CA LYS A 9 -6.87 0.18 -10.56
C LYS A 9 -6.20 1.40 -9.95
N TYR A 10 -6.86 1.98 -8.96
CA TYR A 10 -6.13 2.73 -7.97
C TYR A 10 -5.17 1.69 -7.42
N ASP A 11 -3.92 1.74 -7.88
CA ASP A 11 -2.84 0.84 -7.49
C ASP A 11 -2.41 1.25 -6.07
N ASP A 12 -3.39 1.24 -5.16
CA ASP A 12 -3.28 1.61 -3.78
C ASP A 12 -2.53 0.48 -3.07
N ASN A 13 -1.22 0.49 -3.25
CA ASN A 13 -0.35 -0.50 -2.65
C ASN A 13 -0.20 -0.19 -1.16
N TRP A 14 -0.63 -1.13 -0.33
CA TRP A 14 -0.37 -1.10 1.10
C TRP A 14 1.09 -1.43 1.32
N VAL A 15 1.75 -0.64 2.17
CA VAL A 15 3.15 -0.80 2.50
C VAL A 15 3.32 -1.04 3.99
N LEU A 16 4.16 -2.01 4.32
CA LEU A 16 4.73 -2.19 5.64
C LEU A 16 6.03 -1.40 5.71
N LEU A 17 6.07 -0.46 6.64
CA LEU A 17 7.20 0.43 6.88
C LEU A 17 7.84 0.09 8.23
N ASN A 18 9.15 0.29 8.35
CA ASN A 18 9.79 0.30 9.66
C ASN A 18 9.69 1.67 10.35
N LYS A 19 10.16 1.80 11.59
CA LYS A 19 10.24 3.09 12.33
C LYS A 19 10.97 4.21 11.57
N LYS A 20 11.87 3.89 10.64
CA LYS A 20 12.59 4.85 9.79
C LYS A 20 11.87 5.15 8.48
N ARG A 21 10.59 4.75 8.34
CA ARG A 21 9.78 4.84 7.12
C ARG A 21 10.41 4.17 5.89
N LYS A 22 11.24 3.15 6.09
CA LYS A 22 11.74 2.30 5.00
C LYS A 22 10.73 1.20 4.72
N VAL A 23 10.39 1.02 3.45
CA VAL A 23 9.50 -0.06 2.99
C VAL A 23 10.18 -1.41 3.26
N LEU A 24 9.48 -2.25 4.02
CA LEU A 24 9.86 -3.63 4.32
C LEU A 24 9.10 -4.61 3.43
N TYR A 25 7.83 -4.30 3.15
CA TYR A 25 6.95 -5.13 2.34
C TYR A 25 5.89 -4.26 1.67
N SER A 26 5.40 -4.65 0.50
CA SER A 26 4.32 -3.96 -0.20
C SER A 26 3.42 -4.98 -0.88
N SER A 27 2.11 -4.79 -0.78
CA SER A 27 1.12 -5.58 -1.49
C SER A 27 -0.14 -4.74 -1.72
N ASP A 28 -0.83 -5.02 -2.80
CA ASP A 28 -2.18 -4.55 -3.10
C ASP A 28 -3.23 -5.04 -2.07
N ASN A 29 -2.93 -6.13 -1.35
CA ASN A 29 -3.81 -6.68 -0.33
C ASN A 29 -3.38 -6.30 1.10
N VAL A 30 -4.22 -5.52 1.78
CA VAL A 30 -3.99 -5.12 3.18
C VAL A 30 -3.86 -6.31 4.13
N ALA A 31 -4.57 -7.43 3.87
CA ALA A 31 -4.51 -8.61 4.72
C ALA A 31 -3.12 -9.27 4.68
N ASP A 32 -2.45 -9.27 3.53
CA ASP A 32 -1.09 -9.77 3.40
C ASP A 32 -0.09 -8.88 4.11
N VAL A 33 -0.24 -7.56 3.99
CA VAL A 33 0.59 -6.58 4.72
C VAL A 33 0.39 -6.70 6.22
N PHE A 34 -0.84 -6.94 6.69
CA PHE A 34 -1.15 -7.14 8.10
C PHE A 34 -0.56 -8.44 8.64
N ARG A 35 -0.71 -9.55 7.90
CA ARG A 35 -0.10 -10.84 8.23
C ARG A 35 1.42 -10.72 8.31
N LYS A 36 2.05 -10.01 7.38
CA LYS A 36 3.49 -9.69 7.44
C LYS A 36 3.83 -8.81 8.64
N GLY A 37 3.00 -7.83 8.97
CA GLY A 37 3.19 -6.97 10.13
C GLY A 37 3.17 -7.72 11.47
N GLN A 38 2.37 -8.79 11.58
CA GLN A 38 2.30 -9.62 12.79
C GLN A 38 3.58 -10.44 13.06
N GLU A 39 4.43 -10.64 12.05
CA GLU A 39 5.75 -11.28 12.24
C GLU A 39 6.75 -10.37 12.97
N TYR A 40 6.45 -9.08 13.09
CA TYR A 40 7.32 -8.10 13.73
C TYR A 40 6.86 -7.77 15.16
N PRO A 41 7.79 -7.42 16.08
CA PRO A 41 7.42 -7.01 17.43
C PRO A 41 6.51 -5.78 17.42
N TYR A 42 5.59 -5.71 18.38
CA TYR A 42 4.63 -4.62 18.48
C TYR A 42 5.32 -3.24 18.47
N GLY A 43 4.79 -2.31 17.66
CA GLY A 43 5.31 -0.96 17.53
C GLY A 43 6.62 -0.83 16.74
N THR A 44 7.12 -1.88 16.09
CA THR A 44 8.33 -1.81 15.25
C THR A 44 8.04 -1.50 13.78
N VAL A 45 6.81 -1.75 13.34
CA VAL A 45 6.33 -1.56 11.98
C VAL A 45 5.08 -0.68 11.93
N ILE A 46 4.90 -0.01 10.81
CA ILE A 46 3.79 0.90 10.50
C ILE A 46 3.19 0.44 9.18
N ILE A 47 1.87 0.36 9.09
CA ILE A 47 1.17 0.06 7.83
C ILE A 47 0.63 1.37 7.28
N GLU A 48 0.94 1.68 6.02
CA GLU A 48 0.50 2.89 5.34
C GLU A 48 0.02 2.53 3.94
N GLN A 49 -0.97 3.25 3.43
CA GLN A 49 -1.41 3.14 2.04
C GLN A 49 -0.61 4.16 1.21
N ARG A 50 0.18 3.69 0.25
CA ARG A 50 0.90 4.60 -0.65
C ARG A 50 0.05 4.90 -1.86
N PHE A 51 -0.31 6.16 -1.98
CA PHE A 51 -0.87 6.71 -3.21
C PHE A 51 0.27 7.13 -4.13
N GLU A 52 0.18 6.77 -5.41
CA GLU A 52 1.12 7.30 -6.39
C GLU A 52 1.00 8.84 -6.44
N PRO A 53 2.13 9.58 -6.45
CA PRO A 53 2.10 11.03 -6.56
C PRO A 53 1.47 11.42 -7.91
N GLY A 54 0.23 11.89 -7.87
CA GLY A 54 -0.59 12.19 -9.04
C GLY A 54 -2.10 12.04 -8.83
N THR A 55 -2.52 11.38 -7.74
CA THR A 55 -3.95 11.23 -7.40
C THR A 55 -4.50 12.52 -6.77
N CYS A 56 -4.90 13.48 -7.61
CA CYS A 56 -5.71 14.63 -7.18
C CYS A 56 -7.15 14.17 -6.94
N PHE A 57 -7.64 14.34 -5.71
CA PHE A 57 -9.06 14.21 -5.39
C PHE A 57 -9.75 15.53 -5.79
N PHE A 58 -10.52 15.51 -6.87
CA PHE A 58 -11.40 16.62 -7.29
C PHE A 58 -12.85 16.27 -6.95
#